data_AF-A0A1B6FTU4-F1
#
_entry.id   AF-A0A1B6FTU4-F1
#
_cell.length_a   1.000
_cell.length_b   1.000
_cell.length_c   1.000
_cell.angle_alpha   90.00
_cell.angle_beta   90.00
_cell.angle_gamma   90.00
#
_symmetry.space_group_name_H-M   'P 1'
#
loop_
_entity.id
_entity.type
_entity.pdbx_description
1 polymer ?
#
loop_
_entity_poly.entity_id
_entity_poly.type
_entity_poly.pdbx_seq_one_letter_code
_entity_poly.pdbx_strand_id
1 'polypeptide(L)'
;VSPVVIEEIQVFPSNVSVRSLKVVRGDNQEGRLVVVSDTEVLSVRLHRCDKVVSGCSECVALQDPYCAWDKISSKCRSVGANRWSDEKVFYQSIATGVHSACPA
;
A
#
# COMPACT_ATOMS: atom_id res chain seq x y z
N VAL A 1 -8.06 17.68 -8.10
CA VAL A 1 -7.46 16.46 -7.52
C VAL A 1 -6.02 16.80 -7.16
N SER A 2 -5.63 16.69 -5.89
CA SER A 2 -4.24 16.87 -5.44
C SER A 2 -3.49 15.53 -5.55
N PRO A 3 -2.23 15.51 -6.01
CA PRO A 3 -1.44 14.30 -6.01
C PRO A 3 -1.13 13.86 -4.57
N VAL A 4 -1.21 12.56 -4.32
CA VAL A 4 -0.83 11.94 -3.04
C VAL A 4 0.40 11.08 -3.28
N VAL A 5 1.48 11.36 -2.56
CA VAL A 5 2.66 10.49 -2.52
C VAL A 5 2.47 9.54 -1.34
N ILE A 6 2.19 8.28 -1.63
CA ILE A 6 1.95 7.24 -0.60
C ILE A 6 3.28 6.88 0.07
N GLU A 7 4.31 6.64 -0.73
CA GLU A 7 5.60 6.18 -0.24
C GLU A 7 6.72 6.46 -1.24
N GLU A 8 7.92 6.76 -0.73
CA GLU A 8 9.15 6.90 -1.50
C GLU A 8 10.16 5.86 -1.03
N ILE A 9 10.65 5.02 -1.95
CA ILE A 9 11.55 3.90 -1.62
C ILE A 9 12.77 3.87 -2.53
N GLN A 10 13.92 3.66 -1.92
CA GLN A 10 15.15 3.36 -2.64
C GLN A 10 15.20 1.87 -2.93
N VAL A 11 15.03 1.49 -4.20
CA VAL A 11 15.04 0.07 -4.64
C VAL A 11 16.45 -0.41 -4.98
N PHE A 12 17.20 0.38 -5.75
CA PHE A 12 18.60 0.13 -6.07
C PHE A 12 19.51 1.15 -5.36
N PRO A 13 20.83 0.96 -5.27
CA PRO A 13 21.75 2.01 -4.85
C PRO A 13 21.61 3.29 -5.70
N SER A 14 21.95 4.45 -5.13
CA SER A 14 21.72 5.77 -5.77
C SER A 14 22.44 5.99 -7.09
N ASN A 15 23.50 5.21 -7.38
CA ASN A 15 24.24 5.25 -8.64
C ASN A 15 23.65 4.33 -9.73
N VAL A 16 22.60 3.57 -9.43
CA VAL A 16 21.95 2.65 -10.38
C VAL A 16 20.64 3.25 -10.86
N SER A 17 20.54 3.50 -12.17
CA SER A 17 19.34 4.08 -12.78
C SER A 17 18.28 3.02 -13.07
N VAL A 18 17.02 3.33 -12.75
CA VAL A 18 15.86 2.53 -13.17
C VAL A 18 15.65 2.72 -14.68
N ARG A 19 15.57 1.62 -15.42
CA ARG A 19 15.36 1.60 -16.87
C ARG A 19 13.93 1.25 -17.26
N SER A 20 13.28 0.40 -16.46
CA SER A 20 11.91 -0.02 -16.73
C SER A 20 11.16 -0.41 -15.46
N LEU A 21 9.85 -0.22 -15.49
CA LEU A 21 8.90 -0.56 -14.44
C LEU A 21 7.76 -1.37 -15.06
N LYS A 22 7.43 -2.52 -14.46
CA LYS A 22 6.31 -3.35 -14.89
C LYS A 22 5.48 -3.81 -13.70
N VAL A 23 4.21 -3.43 -13.70
CA VAL A 23 3.24 -3.96 -12.74
C VAL A 23 2.80 -5.35 -13.20
N VAL A 24 2.92 -6.32 -12.31
CA VAL A 24 2.46 -7.70 -12.50
C VAL A 24 1.30 -7.96 -11.54
N ARG A 25 0.15 -8.28 -12.12
CA ARG A 25 -1.07 -8.69 -11.40
C ARG A 25 -1.42 -10.08 -11.90
N GLY A 26 -1.61 -11.02 -10.98
CA GLY A 26 -2.12 -12.36 -11.28
C GLY A 26 -3.40 -12.60 -10.49
N ASP A 27 -4.29 -13.43 -11.03
CA ASP A 27 -5.49 -13.84 -10.31
C ASP A 27 -5.09 -14.56 -9.02
N ASN A 28 -5.59 -14.07 -7.88
CA ASN A 28 -5.28 -14.55 -6.53
C ASN A 28 -3.80 -14.45 -6.09
N GLN A 29 -2.96 -13.69 -6.79
CA GLN A 29 -1.57 -13.42 -6.37
C GLN A 29 -1.41 -11.98 -5.87
N GLU A 30 -0.55 -11.80 -4.86
CA GLU A 30 -0.15 -10.46 -4.40
C GLU A 30 0.52 -9.69 -5.55
N GLY A 31 0.00 -8.51 -5.85
CA GLY A 31 0.52 -7.67 -6.93
C GLY A 31 1.98 -7.28 -6.69
N ARG A 32 2.78 -7.27 -7.74
CA ARG A 32 4.20 -6.90 -7.66
C ARG A 32 4.58 -5.84 -8.68
N LEU A 33 5.57 -5.03 -8.32
CA LEU A 33 6.26 -4.11 -9.22
C LEU A 33 7.63 -4.71 -9.53
N VAL A 34 7.85 -5.03 -10.80
CA VAL A 34 9.17 -5.43 -11.31
C VAL A 34 9.91 -4.16 -11.73
N VAL A 35 11.07 -3.95 -11.15
CA VAL A 35 11.97 -2.81 -11.39
C VAL A 35 13.23 -3.33 -12.05
N VAL A 36 13.57 -2.78 -13.22
CA VAL A 36 14.70 -3.24 -14.04
C VAL A 36 15.73 -2.13 -14.15
N SER A 37 17.00 -2.47 -13.94
CA SER A 37 18.17 -1.66 -14.26
C SER A 37 19.04 -2.36 -15.32
N ASP A 38 20.17 -1.77 -15.67
CA ASP A 38 21.13 -2.39 -16.61
C ASP A 38 21.84 -3.62 -16.00
N THR A 39 21.91 -3.70 -14.67
CA THR A 39 22.67 -4.73 -13.95
C THR A 39 21.79 -5.72 -13.20
N GLU A 40 20.58 -5.33 -12.83
CA GLU A 40 19.75 -6.08 -11.88
C GLU A 40 18.25 -5.95 -12.18
N VAL A 41 17.50 -6.97 -11.75
CA VAL A 41 16.03 -6.96 -11.76
C VAL A 41 15.55 -7.30 -10.36
N LEU A 42 14.74 -6.41 -9.78
CA LEU A 42 14.14 -6.61 -8.47
C LEU A 42 12.62 -6.64 -8.58
N SER A 43 12.00 -7.45 -7.72
CA SER A 43 10.56 -7.55 -7.58
C SER A 43 10.17 -7.09 -6.20
N VAL A 44 9.41 -6.00 -6.11
CA VAL A 44 8.89 -5.46 -4.86
C VAL A 44 7.37 -5.62 -4.81
N ARG A 45 6.80 -5.67 -3.60
CA ARG A 45 5.35 -5.71 -3.44
C ARG A 45 4.74 -4.40 -3.92
N LEU A 46 3.57 -4.47 -4.56
CA LEU A 46 2.90 -3.29 -5.11
C LEU A 46 2.31 -2.37 -4.03
N HIS A 47 1.95 -2.97 -2.90
CA HIS A 47 1.47 -2.28 -1.69
C HIS A 47 2.16 -2.91 -0.47
N ARG A 48 2.32 -2.15 0.62
CA ARG A 48 3.08 -2.60 1.79
C ARG A 48 2.36 -2.29 3.11
N CYS A 49 1.05 -2.54 3.13
CA CYS A 49 0.20 -2.27 4.30
C CYS A 49 0.74 -2.93 5.59
N ASP A 50 1.42 -4.07 5.47
CA ASP A 50 2.03 -4.81 6.56
C ASP A 50 3.23 -4.11 7.21
N LYS A 51 3.77 -3.05 6.58
CA LYS A 51 4.82 -2.21 7.18
C LYS A 51 4.27 -1.25 8.23
N VAL A 52 2.99 -0.90 8.16
CA VAL A 52 2.34 -0.09 9.21
C VAL A 52 2.00 -0.99 10.37
N VAL A 53 2.73 -0.80 11.46
CA VAL A 53 2.56 -1.53 12.72
C VAL A 53 1.72 -0.75 13.74
N SER A 54 1.59 0.56 13.56
CA SER A 54 1.08 1.48 14.58
C SER A 54 -0.31 2.04 14.24
N GLY A 55 -1.33 1.27 14.63
CA GLY A 55 -2.66 1.82 14.86
C GLY A 55 -3.46 2.23 13.62
N CYS A 56 -4.72 2.58 13.89
CA CYS A 56 -5.72 2.91 12.88
C CYS A 56 -5.34 4.16 12.07
N SER A 57 -4.96 5.24 12.76
CA SER A 57 -4.69 6.54 12.15
C SER A 57 -3.53 6.51 11.17
N GLU A 58 -2.45 5.78 11.49
CA GLU A 58 -1.32 5.64 10.56
C GLU A 58 -1.70 4.81 9.33
N CYS A 59 -2.47 3.72 9.51
CA CYS A 59 -2.94 2.91 8.39
C CYS A 59 -3.81 3.72 7.41
N VAL A 60 -4.68 4.58 7.95
CA VAL A 60 -5.56 5.44 7.13
C VAL A 60 -4.78 6.59 6.50
N ALA A 61 -3.79 7.17 7.21
CA ALA A 61 -2.97 8.27 6.72
C ALA A 61 -2.14 7.92 5.48
N LEU A 62 -1.83 6.63 5.27
CA LEU A 62 -1.21 6.14 4.03
C LEU A 62 -1.97 6.57 2.77
N GLN A 63 -3.30 6.68 2.85
CA GLN A 63 -4.17 6.96 1.71
C GLN A 63 -3.97 5.96 0.54
N ASP A 64 -3.39 4.79 0.82
CA ASP A 64 -3.15 3.74 -0.15
C ASP A 64 -4.48 3.00 -0.41
N PRO A 65 -4.99 2.98 -1.66
CA PRO A 65 -6.24 2.29 -1.98
C PRO A 65 -6.19 0.79 -1.67
N TYR A 66 -5.00 0.18 -1.58
CA TYR A 66 -4.86 -1.22 -1.20
C TYR A 66 -4.96 -1.46 0.31
N CYS A 67 -4.72 -0.44 1.14
CA CYS A 67 -4.59 -0.58 2.58
C CYS A 67 -5.83 -0.11 3.34
N ALA A 68 -6.25 -0.91 4.32
CA ALA A 68 -7.29 -0.54 5.26
C ALA A 68 -6.98 -1.12 6.65
N TRP A 69 -7.48 -0.44 7.70
CA TRP A 69 -7.37 -0.92 9.07
C TRP A 69 -8.43 -1.99 9.34
N ASP A 70 -7.99 -3.22 9.60
CA ASP A 70 -8.84 -4.33 10.03
C ASP A 70 -9.07 -4.24 11.53
N LYS A 71 -10.32 -3.97 11.92
CA LYS A 71 -10.73 -3.79 13.32
C LYS A 71 -10.74 -5.07 14.12
N ILE A 72 -11.00 -6.19 13.46
CA ILE A 72 -11.08 -7.51 14.08
C ILE A 72 -9.67 -7.96 14.45
N SER A 73 -8.72 -7.83 13.52
CA SER A 73 -7.34 -8.23 13.78
C SER A 73 -6.44 -7.13 14.34
N SER A 74 -6.94 -5.88 14.44
CA SER A 74 -6.20 -4.70 14.87
C SER A 74 -4.89 -4.52 14.09
N LYS A 75 -4.96 -4.65 12.76
CA LYS A 75 -3.80 -4.58 11.85
C LYS A 75 -4.14 -3.83 10.57
N CYS A 76 -3.16 -3.15 10.01
CA CYS A 76 -3.25 -2.64 8.65
C CYS A 76 -3.09 -3.80 7.66
N ARG A 77 -4.03 -3.99 6.74
CA ARG A 77 -4.02 -5.11 5.79
C ARG A 77 -4.27 -4.65 4.37
N SER A 78 -3.67 -5.39 3.44
CA SER A 78 -4.15 -5.41 2.06
C SER A 78 -5.40 -6.27 1.99
N VAL A 79 -6.47 -5.70 1.46
CA VAL A 79 -7.74 -6.40 1.29
C VAL A 79 -8.05 -6.38 -0.21
N GLY A 80 -8.42 -7.53 -0.78
CA GLY A 80 -8.84 -7.58 -2.18
C GLY A 80 -10.13 -6.79 -2.40
N ALA A 81 -10.31 -6.26 -3.62
CA ALA A 81 -11.42 -5.37 -4.00
C ALA A 81 -12.82 -5.85 -3.58
N ASN A 82 -13.04 -7.16 -3.46
CA ASN A 82 -14.34 -7.75 -3.12
C ASN A 82 -14.74 -7.66 -1.64
N ARG A 83 -13.87 -7.15 -0.75
CA ARG A 83 -14.14 -7.08 0.70
C ARG A 83 -14.12 -5.66 1.29
N TRP A 84 -13.83 -4.63 0.49
CA TRP A 84 -13.72 -3.25 0.98
C TRP A 84 -15.05 -2.61 1.38
N SER A 85 -16.17 -3.09 0.84
CA SER A 85 -17.49 -2.50 1.08
C SER A 85 -18.06 -2.77 2.48
N ASP A 86 -17.35 -3.49 3.35
CA ASP A 86 -17.77 -3.69 4.73
C ASP A 86 -17.08 -2.71 5.69
N GLU A 87 -17.64 -1.50 5.78
CA GLU A 87 -17.25 -0.47 6.77
C GLU A 87 -17.37 -0.99 8.22
N LYS A 88 -18.12 -2.08 8.45
CA LYS A 88 -18.18 -2.73 9.77
C LYS A 88 -16.92 -3.51 10.10
N VAL A 89 -16.03 -3.77 9.14
CA VAL A 89 -14.79 -4.51 9.34
C VAL A 89 -13.56 -3.65 9.06
N PHE A 90 -13.59 -2.81 8.04
CA PHE A 90 -12.43 -2.04 7.60
C PHE A 90 -12.63 -0.53 7.72
N TYR A 91 -11.59 0.19 8.16
CA TYR A 91 -11.53 1.65 8.09
C TYR A 91 -10.50 2.08 7.04
N GLN A 92 -10.93 2.96 6.13
CA GLN A 92 -10.10 3.53 5.07
C GLN A 92 -10.56 4.95 4.75
N SER A 93 -9.65 5.81 4.30
CA SER A 93 -9.96 7.15 3.82
C SER A 93 -8.93 7.60 2.79
N ILE A 94 -9.18 7.27 1.52
CA ILE A 94 -8.26 7.58 0.41
C ILE A 94 -8.19 9.10 0.15
N ALA A 95 -9.32 9.81 0.32
CA ALA A 95 -9.40 11.21 -0.05
C ALA A 95 -8.85 12.17 1.01
N THR A 96 -8.86 11.80 2.28
CA THR A 96 -8.50 12.71 3.39
C THR A 96 -7.43 12.17 4.31
N GLY A 97 -7.12 10.87 4.28
CA GLY A 97 -6.17 10.25 5.19
C GLY A 97 -6.63 10.23 6.66
N VAL A 98 -7.89 10.57 6.93
CA VAL A 98 -8.47 10.59 8.28
C VAL A 98 -9.79 9.82 8.29
N HIS A 99 -10.00 9.03 9.33
CA HIS A 99 -11.25 8.31 9.57
C HIS A 99 -11.74 8.60 10.99
N SER A 100 -13.00 8.99 11.13
CA SER A 100 -13.58 9.46 12.41
C SER A 100 -13.55 8.43 13.53
N ALA A 101 -13.52 7.15 13.18
CA ALA A 101 -13.44 6.05 14.14
C ALA A 101 -11.99 5.63 14.53
N CYS A 102 -10.97 6.23 13.92
CA CYS A 102 -9.59 6.03 14.37
C CYS A 102 -9.30 6.95 15.57
N PRO A 103 -8.70 6.44 16.66
CA PRO A 103 -8.29 7.27 17.79
C PRO A 103 -7.26 8.34 17.35
N ALA A 104 -7.31 9.51 17.98
CA ALA A 104 -6.28 10.54 17.86
C ALA A 104 -4.94 10.05 18.42
#